data_AF-A0A2N0NNC8-F1
#
_entry.id   AF-A0A2N0NNC8-F1
#
_cell.length_a   1.000
_cell.length_b   1.000
_cell.length_c   1.000
_cell.angle_alpha   90.00
_cell.angle_beta   90.00
_cell.angle_gamma   90.00
#
_symmetry.space_group_name_H-M   'P 1'
#
loop_
_entity.id
_entity.type
_entity.pdbx_description
1 polymer ?
#
loop_
_entity_poly.entity_id
_entity_poly.type
_entity_poly.pdbx_seq_one_letter_code
_entity_poly.pdbx_strand_id
1 'polypeptide(L)'
;MITNEDAKSRWTRKITKYNLDYVTSTEDNNKCNIAMYDIFLEDWFNALKTKVNCHLRTDYKKHKASEAKSIKDRIDKRVEIIRDDQTTWLSSILDKNTHTNIVIDKVLVDEEPGVTTKRLATNPGEVKKAVDNDFANMFRKRNTQLNTLTPFWQHIYEPTGKFKKVMEVTTKNITLKEWNNTVKDLNKKSAAGLSGINYKIIQQLPEELVLLLIRFGNLTIQTGLVPMAWKTSVILPIPSPPTLNTTFGILDLLLCWIVFRKPLQR
;
A
#
# COMPACT_ATOMS: atom_id res chain seq x y z
N MET A 1 22.98 -10.63 28.74
CA MET A 1 23.70 -9.35 28.61
C MET A 1 24.66 -9.47 27.44
N ILE A 2 24.51 -8.63 26.42
CA ILE A 2 25.43 -8.65 25.28
C ILE A 2 26.62 -7.77 25.66
N THR A 3 27.84 -8.31 25.59
CA THR A 3 29.06 -7.54 25.88
C THR A 3 29.26 -6.43 24.85
N ASN A 4 29.86 -5.32 25.24
CA ASN A 4 30.13 -4.16 24.37
C ASN A 4 30.93 -4.57 23.11
N GLU A 5 31.79 -5.58 23.24
CA GLU A 5 32.62 -6.13 22.17
C GLU A 5 31.80 -6.87 21.09
N ASP A 6 30.78 -7.66 21.48
CA ASP A 6 29.84 -8.29 20.55
C ASP A 6 28.92 -7.25 19.87
N ALA A 7 28.59 -6.16 20.57
CA ALA A 7 27.90 -5.03 19.95
C ALA A 7 28.75 -4.36 18.87
N LYS A 8 30.01 -4.01 19.17
CA LYS A 8 30.94 -3.40 18.20
C LYS A 8 31.11 -4.27 16.96
N SER A 9 31.41 -5.56 17.13
CA SER A 9 31.58 -6.49 16.00
C SER A 9 30.36 -6.54 15.06
N ARG A 10 29.14 -6.61 15.64
CA ARG A 10 27.90 -6.60 14.84
C ARG A 10 27.68 -5.30 14.10
N TRP A 11 28.00 -4.15 14.71
CA TRP A 11 27.89 -2.85 14.06
C TRP A 11 28.93 -2.67 12.97
N THR A 12 30.17 -3.12 13.17
CA THR A 12 31.19 -3.13 12.14
C THR A 12 30.71 -3.88 10.91
N ARG A 13 30.17 -5.11 11.07
CA ARG A 13 29.62 -5.89 9.94
C ARG A 13 28.51 -5.17 9.20
N LYS A 14 27.61 -4.48 9.92
CA LYS A 14 26.53 -3.67 9.32
C LYS A 14 27.09 -2.49 8.54
N ILE A 15 28.06 -1.79 9.09
CA ILE A 15 28.72 -0.65 8.45
C ILE A 15 29.49 -1.08 7.20
N THR A 16 30.18 -2.23 7.25
CA THR A 16 30.87 -2.80 6.09
C THR A 16 29.89 -3.07 4.96
N LYS A 17 28.77 -3.75 5.28
CA LYS A 17 27.72 -4.03 4.30
C LYS A 17 27.13 -2.73 3.74
N TYR A 18 26.80 -1.77 4.60
CA TYR A 18 26.27 -0.47 4.19
C TYR A 18 27.20 0.25 3.22
N ASN A 19 28.50 0.38 3.56
CA ASN A 19 29.46 1.03 2.68
C ASN A 19 29.59 0.27 1.35
N LEU A 20 29.57 -1.07 1.38
CA LEU A 20 29.61 -1.90 0.17
C LEU A 20 28.41 -1.71 -0.76
N ASP A 21 27.19 -1.59 -0.21
CA ASP A 21 25.96 -1.37 -0.97
C ASP A 21 26.01 -0.06 -1.81
N TYR A 22 26.87 0.88 -1.42
CA TYR A 22 27.07 2.16 -2.10
C TYR A 22 28.37 2.26 -2.91
N VAL A 23 29.17 1.18 -2.99
CA VAL A 23 30.33 1.12 -3.89
C VAL A 23 29.82 1.16 -5.33
N THR A 24 29.95 2.32 -5.97
CA THR A 24 29.65 2.52 -7.40
C THR A 24 30.95 2.60 -8.18
N SER A 25 30.97 2.35 -9.49
CA SER A 25 32.22 2.37 -10.29
C SER A 25 32.82 3.77 -10.49
N THR A 26 32.42 4.78 -9.72
CA THR A 26 32.85 6.19 -9.83
C THR A 26 33.74 6.59 -8.65
N GLU A 27 34.74 7.43 -8.93
CA GLU A 27 35.90 7.75 -8.07
C GLU A 27 35.58 8.44 -6.72
N ASP A 28 34.33 8.84 -6.47
CA ASP A 28 33.90 9.52 -5.23
C ASP A 28 33.52 8.58 -4.05
N ASN A 29 33.69 7.26 -4.22
CA ASN A 29 33.19 6.21 -3.30
C ASN A 29 33.53 6.40 -1.82
N ASN A 30 34.66 7.02 -1.49
CA ASN A 30 35.13 7.07 -0.10
C ASN A 30 34.61 8.27 0.70
N LYS A 31 33.99 9.26 0.04
CA LYS A 31 33.60 10.51 0.71
C LYS A 31 32.52 10.30 1.76
N CYS A 32 31.62 9.35 1.53
CA CYS A 32 30.42 9.17 2.36
C CYS A 32 30.41 7.86 3.17
N ASN A 33 31.52 7.11 3.12
CA ASN A 33 31.72 5.93 3.95
C ASN A 33 31.67 6.28 5.44
N ILE A 34 30.99 5.43 6.19
CA ILE A 34 30.95 5.50 7.65
C ILE A 34 32.27 4.92 8.18
N ALA A 35 32.92 5.67 9.07
CA ALA A 35 34.13 5.24 9.74
C ALA A 35 33.88 4.09 10.72
N MET A 36 34.81 3.13 10.76
CA MET A 36 34.77 1.97 11.64
C MET A 36 35.62 2.11 12.91
N TYR A 37 36.39 3.20 13.04
CA TYR A 37 37.08 3.56 14.28
C TYR A 37 36.13 4.32 15.22
N ASP A 38 36.40 4.28 16.53
CA ASP A 38 35.70 5.07 17.56
C ASP A 38 34.17 4.86 17.65
N ILE A 39 33.71 3.67 17.25
CA ILE A 39 32.29 3.30 17.29
C ILE A 39 31.75 3.48 18.72
N PHE A 40 30.65 4.23 18.82
CA PHE A 40 29.94 4.64 20.05
C PHE A 40 30.54 5.80 20.86
N LEU A 41 31.53 6.53 20.34
CA LEU A 41 31.86 7.85 20.90
C LEU A 41 30.85 8.93 20.45
N GLU A 42 30.72 10.01 21.22
CA GLU A 42 29.79 11.13 20.95
C GLU A 42 29.98 11.69 19.52
N ASP A 43 31.23 11.96 19.15
CA ASP A 43 31.60 12.51 17.84
C ASP A 43 31.33 11.55 16.68
N TRP A 44 31.36 10.24 16.96
CA TRP A 44 31.08 9.22 15.96
C TRP A 44 29.62 9.27 15.51
N PHE A 45 28.66 9.53 16.41
CA PHE A 45 27.25 9.68 16.03
C PHE A 45 27.01 10.91 15.14
N ASN A 46 27.72 12.02 15.41
CA ASN A 46 27.68 13.22 14.57
C ASN A 46 28.27 12.95 13.17
N ALA A 47 29.39 12.24 13.11
CA ALA A 47 30.00 11.79 11.86
C ALA A 47 29.04 10.85 11.09
N LEU A 48 28.47 9.85 11.76
CA LEU A 48 27.51 8.91 11.20
C LEU A 48 26.33 9.63 10.55
N LYS A 49 25.69 10.56 11.29
CA LYS A 49 24.55 11.33 10.79
C LYS A 49 24.91 12.10 9.51
N THR A 50 26.11 12.70 9.48
CA THR A 50 26.60 13.44 8.32
C THR A 50 26.82 12.52 7.11
N LYS A 51 27.39 11.34 7.32
CA LYS A 51 27.64 10.34 6.26
C LYS A 51 26.35 9.76 5.71
N VAL A 52 25.39 9.40 6.57
CA VAL A 52 24.04 8.94 6.17
C VAL A 52 23.32 10.03 5.36
N ASN A 53 23.37 11.29 5.81
CA ASN A 53 22.78 12.42 5.08
C ASN A 53 23.43 12.64 3.71
N CYS A 54 24.73 12.38 3.56
CA CYS A 54 25.36 12.42 2.25
C CYS A 54 24.73 11.39 1.29
N HIS A 55 24.62 10.12 1.70
CA HIS A 55 24.02 9.08 0.88
C HIS A 55 22.56 9.40 0.50
N LEU A 56 21.77 9.87 1.47
CA LEU A 56 20.40 10.32 1.21
C LEU A 56 20.32 11.41 0.13
N ARG A 57 21.25 12.37 0.14
CA ARG A 57 21.32 13.42 -0.91
C ARG A 57 21.69 12.83 -2.27
N THR A 58 22.62 11.87 -2.31
CA THR A 58 23.01 11.19 -3.54
C THR A 58 21.85 10.38 -4.13
N ASP A 59 21.14 9.63 -3.29
CA ASP A 59 19.97 8.84 -3.68
C ASP A 59 18.84 9.73 -4.19
N TYR A 60 18.62 10.86 -3.52
CA TYR A 60 17.66 11.87 -3.98
C TYR A 60 18.04 12.43 -5.36
N LYS A 61 19.32 12.74 -5.60
CA LYS A 61 19.80 13.20 -6.92
C LYS A 61 19.60 12.13 -7.99
N LYS A 62 19.94 10.86 -7.71
CA LYS A 62 19.72 9.74 -8.65
C LYS A 62 18.24 9.57 -8.97
N HIS A 63 17.37 9.63 -7.94
CA HIS A 63 15.93 9.58 -8.11
C HIS A 63 15.43 10.72 -9.01
N LYS A 64 15.85 11.96 -8.73
CA LYS A 64 15.47 13.14 -9.54
C LYS A 64 15.96 13.05 -10.97
N ALA A 65 17.18 12.55 -11.20
CA ALA A 65 17.69 12.32 -12.55
C ALA A 65 16.89 11.24 -13.31
N SER A 66 16.53 10.15 -12.63
CA SER A 66 15.66 9.11 -13.21
C SER A 66 14.26 9.62 -13.52
N GLU A 67 13.70 10.48 -12.66
CA GLU A 67 12.41 11.14 -12.85
C GLU A 67 12.46 12.06 -14.08
N ALA A 68 13.48 12.91 -14.19
CA ALA A 68 13.69 13.78 -15.35
C ALA A 68 13.88 12.99 -16.65
N LYS A 69 14.64 11.88 -16.61
CA LYS A 69 14.78 10.97 -17.75
C LYS A 69 13.43 10.37 -18.16
N SER A 70 12.64 9.86 -17.20
CA SER A 70 11.33 9.32 -17.52
C SER A 70 10.37 10.36 -18.09
N ILE A 71 10.46 11.63 -17.66
CA ILE A 71 9.66 12.72 -18.23
C ILE A 71 10.10 12.95 -19.68
N LYS A 72 11.40 13.04 -19.94
CA LYS A 72 11.94 13.21 -21.28
C LYS A 72 11.54 12.06 -22.21
N ASP A 73 11.72 10.81 -21.77
CA ASP A 73 11.35 9.62 -22.55
C ASP A 73 9.84 9.63 -22.91
N ARG A 74 8.98 10.13 -22.01
CA ARG A 74 7.54 10.28 -22.27
C ARG A 74 7.23 11.40 -23.26
N ILE A 75 7.97 12.51 -23.20
CA ILE A 75 7.85 13.62 -24.17
C ILE A 75 8.27 13.12 -25.55
N ASP A 76 9.43 12.47 -25.66
CA ASP A 76 9.96 11.95 -26.92
C ASP A 76 8.99 10.94 -27.54
N LYS A 77 8.47 10.01 -26.74
CA LYS A 77 7.42 9.07 -27.18
C LYS A 77 6.15 9.78 -27.66
N ARG A 78 5.79 10.90 -27.04
CA ARG A 78 4.61 11.69 -27.48
C ARG A 78 4.88 12.39 -28.81
N VAL A 79 6.10 12.88 -29.03
CA VAL A 79 6.53 13.45 -30.32
C VAL A 79 6.50 12.40 -31.43
N GLU A 80 6.94 11.17 -31.15
CA GLU A 80 6.82 10.04 -32.08
C GLU A 80 5.35 9.74 -32.44
N ILE A 81 4.46 9.66 -31.45
CA ILE A 81 3.02 9.45 -31.67
C ILE A 81 2.40 10.57 -32.52
N ILE A 82 2.79 11.84 -32.30
CA ILE A 82 2.32 12.97 -33.11
C ILE A 82 2.69 12.80 -34.59
N ARG A 83 3.91 12.30 -34.87
CA ARG A 83 4.42 12.15 -36.23
C ARG A 83 3.85 10.92 -36.93
N ASP A 84 3.83 9.78 -36.23
CA ASP A 84 3.66 8.47 -36.86
C ASP A 84 2.28 7.82 -36.57
N ASP A 85 1.54 8.27 -35.55
CA ASP A 85 0.23 7.72 -35.15
C ASP A 85 -0.77 8.83 -34.76
N GLN A 86 -1.27 9.53 -35.79
CA GLN A 86 -2.24 10.62 -35.65
C GLN A 86 -3.56 10.17 -34.99
N THR A 87 -3.95 8.90 -35.10
CA THR A 87 -5.19 8.38 -34.51
C THR A 87 -5.07 8.28 -32.99
N THR A 88 -3.96 7.72 -32.49
CA THR A 88 -3.64 7.68 -31.05
C THR A 88 -3.45 9.08 -30.50
N TRP A 89 -2.77 9.96 -31.25
CA TRP A 89 -2.62 11.37 -30.88
C TRP A 89 -3.96 12.08 -30.71
N LEU A 90 -4.84 12.02 -31.73
CA LEU A 90 -6.18 12.62 -31.68
C LEU A 90 -7.02 12.07 -30.53
N SER A 91 -6.95 10.76 -30.27
CA SER A 91 -7.68 10.12 -29.16
C SER A 91 -7.15 10.56 -27.78
N SER A 92 -5.87 10.88 -27.68
CA SER A 92 -5.23 11.39 -26.44
C SER A 92 -5.47 12.87 -26.18
N ILE A 93 -5.62 13.70 -27.21
CA ILE A 93 -5.90 15.15 -27.07
C ILE A 93 -7.38 15.40 -26.82
N LEU A 94 -8.25 14.69 -27.55
CA LEU A 94 -9.69 14.85 -27.42
C LEU A 94 -10.23 14.17 -26.16
N ASP A 95 -9.35 13.68 -25.28
CA ASP A 95 -9.70 12.94 -24.08
C ASP A 95 -10.68 11.77 -24.37
N LYS A 96 -10.74 11.28 -25.61
CA LYS A 96 -11.62 10.15 -26.00
C LYS A 96 -11.25 8.88 -25.23
N ASN A 97 -9.99 8.79 -24.79
CA ASN A 97 -9.48 7.73 -23.93
C ASN A 97 -9.28 8.18 -22.47
N THR A 98 -9.85 9.31 -22.02
CA THR A 98 -9.91 9.56 -20.58
C THR A 98 -10.80 8.50 -19.97
N HIS A 99 -10.16 7.56 -19.28
CA HIS A 99 -10.73 7.01 -18.07
C HIS A 99 -11.24 8.19 -17.26
N THR A 100 -12.56 8.37 -17.32
CA THR A 100 -13.32 9.50 -16.81
C THR A 100 -12.74 9.97 -15.48
N ASN A 101 -12.28 11.21 -15.38
CA ASN A 101 -12.13 11.84 -14.08
C ASN A 101 -13.50 11.71 -13.39
N ILE A 102 -13.58 10.90 -12.34
CA ILE A 102 -14.84 10.63 -11.66
C ILE A 102 -15.18 11.89 -10.88
N VAL A 103 -16.06 12.69 -11.45
CA VAL A 103 -16.65 13.84 -10.78
C VAL A 103 -17.95 13.37 -10.15
N ILE A 104 -18.03 13.44 -8.82
CA ILE A 104 -19.27 13.23 -8.07
C ILE A 104 -19.89 14.62 -7.88
N ASP A 105 -20.64 15.08 -8.87
CA ASP A 105 -21.35 16.36 -8.87
C ASP A 105 -22.83 16.21 -8.50
N LYS A 106 -23.35 14.98 -8.48
CA LYS A 106 -24.76 14.67 -8.21
C LYS A 106 -24.91 13.44 -7.34
N VAL A 107 -25.85 13.47 -6.41
CA VAL A 107 -26.18 12.34 -5.53
C VAL A 107 -27.68 12.31 -5.25
N LEU A 108 -28.27 11.12 -5.15
CA LEU A 108 -29.66 10.96 -4.77
C LEU A 108 -29.78 11.06 -3.25
N VAL A 109 -30.57 12.01 -2.78
CA VAL A 109 -30.83 12.23 -1.35
C VAL A 109 -32.33 12.10 -1.12
N ASP A 110 -32.71 11.48 -0.01
CA ASP A 110 -34.11 11.42 0.39
C ASP A 110 -34.62 12.84 0.73
N GLU A 111 -35.81 13.19 0.26
CA GLU A 111 -36.38 14.53 0.49
C GLU A 111 -36.67 14.78 1.97
N GLU A 112 -37.18 13.75 2.66
CA GLU A 112 -37.47 13.77 4.09
C GLU A 112 -37.05 12.45 4.75
N PRO A 113 -36.66 12.46 6.03
CA PRO A 113 -36.28 11.25 6.75
C PRO A 113 -37.44 10.24 6.80
N GLY A 114 -37.34 9.17 6.01
CA GLY A 114 -38.33 8.08 5.98
C GLY A 114 -39.30 8.10 4.80
N VAL A 115 -39.22 9.08 3.90
CA VAL A 115 -39.99 9.11 2.65
C VAL A 115 -39.15 8.53 1.51
N THR A 116 -39.73 7.63 0.70
CA THR A 116 -39.04 6.99 -0.44
C THR A 116 -38.81 7.91 -1.65
N THR A 117 -39.24 9.17 -1.58
CA THR A 117 -38.99 10.14 -2.65
C THR A 117 -37.55 10.62 -2.60
N LYS A 118 -36.83 10.37 -3.68
CA LYS A 118 -35.42 10.75 -3.83
C LYS A 118 -35.33 11.96 -4.74
N ARG A 119 -34.61 12.99 -4.31
CA ARG A 119 -34.23 14.13 -5.14
C ARG A 119 -32.75 14.06 -5.51
N LEU A 120 -32.42 14.61 -6.67
CA LEU A 120 -31.04 14.70 -7.15
C LEU A 120 -30.39 15.98 -6.61
N ALA A 121 -29.56 15.86 -5.57
CA ALA A 121 -28.76 16.96 -5.07
C ALA A 121 -27.65 17.29 -6.09
N THR A 122 -27.52 18.57 -6.44
CA THR A 122 -26.48 19.08 -7.36
C THR A 122 -25.62 20.17 -6.70
N ASN A 123 -26.01 20.66 -5.51
CA ASN A 123 -25.22 21.65 -4.79
C ASN A 123 -23.95 20.99 -4.22
N PRO A 124 -22.73 21.51 -4.51
CA PRO A 124 -21.48 20.89 -4.08
C PRO A 124 -21.35 20.62 -2.57
N GLY A 125 -21.84 21.52 -1.73
CA GLY A 125 -21.78 21.36 -0.27
C GLY A 125 -22.70 20.24 0.23
N GLU A 126 -23.87 20.12 -0.41
CA GLU A 126 -24.85 19.10 -0.11
C GLU A 126 -24.41 17.72 -0.62
N VAL A 127 -23.92 17.67 -1.86
CA VAL A 127 -23.38 16.46 -2.49
C VAL A 127 -22.25 15.89 -1.65
N LYS A 128 -21.29 16.74 -1.23
CA LYS A 128 -20.20 16.32 -0.36
C LYS A 128 -20.70 15.70 0.95
N LYS A 129 -21.64 16.36 1.63
CA LYS A 129 -22.18 15.88 2.92
C LYS A 129 -22.91 14.54 2.78
N ALA A 130 -23.74 14.40 1.74
CA ALA A 130 -24.47 13.17 1.48
C ALA A 130 -23.51 12.01 1.14
N VAL A 131 -22.52 12.26 0.29
CA VAL A 131 -21.49 11.27 -0.08
C VAL A 131 -20.65 10.85 1.13
N ASP A 132 -20.20 11.80 1.96
CA ASP A 132 -19.46 11.51 3.20
C ASP A 132 -20.28 10.62 4.14
N ASN A 133 -21.58 10.90 4.29
CA ASN A 133 -22.48 10.11 5.12
C ASN A 133 -22.72 8.70 4.55
N ASP A 134 -22.90 8.57 3.24
CA ASP A 134 -23.09 7.27 2.58
C ASP A 134 -21.85 6.39 2.74
N PHE A 135 -20.65 6.94 2.52
CA PHE A 135 -19.41 6.21 2.76
C PHE A 135 -19.22 5.83 4.23
N ALA A 136 -19.48 6.75 5.16
CA ALA A 136 -19.42 6.47 6.60
C ALA A 136 -20.38 5.35 7.01
N ASN A 137 -21.60 5.35 6.47
CA ASN A 137 -22.60 4.33 6.73
C ASN A 137 -22.22 2.98 6.14
N MET A 138 -21.70 2.95 4.91
CA MET A 138 -21.26 1.72 4.25
C MET A 138 -20.09 1.04 4.99
N PHE A 139 -19.15 1.84 5.50
CA PHE A 139 -17.96 1.35 6.22
C PHE A 139 -18.07 1.41 7.75
N ARG A 140 -19.29 1.60 8.28
CA ARG A 140 -19.51 1.66 9.73
C ARG A 140 -19.06 0.37 10.42
N LYS A 141 -18.53 0.49 11.63
CA LYS A 141 -18.18 -0.67 12.46
C LYS A 141 -19.45 -1.49 12.74
N ARG A 142 -19.47 -2.75 12.31
CA ARG A 142 -20.52 -3.69 12.69
C ARG A 142 -20.14 -4.33 14.02
N ASN A 143 -20.84 -3.99 15.09
CA ASN A 143 -20.67 -4.64 16.39
C ASN A 143 -21.52 -5.91 16.43
N THR A 144 -21.15 -6.93 15.64
CA THR A 144 -21.81 -8.23 15.70
C THR A 144 -21.26 -9.04 16.87
N GLN A 145 -21.99 -9.09 17.97
CA GLN A 145 -21.67 -9.96 19.11
C GLN A 145 -22.19 -11.38 18.82
N LEU A 146 -21.30 -12.26 18.34
CA LEU A 146 -21.65 -13.63 17.95
C LEU A 146 -22.30 -14.44 19.09
N ASN A 147 -21.88 -14.18 20.33
CA ASN A 147 -22.41 -14.78 21.56
C ASN A 147 -23.84 -14.31 21.91
N THR A 148 -24.31 -13.19 21.36
CA THR A 148 -25.68 -12.69 21.56
C THR A 148 -26.63 -13.08 20.42
N LEU A 149 -26.15 -13.82 19.42
CA LEU A 149 -26.99 -14.32 18.34
C LEU A 149 -28.01 -15.33 18.87
N THR A 150 -29.18 -15.39 18.24
CA THR A 150 -30.17 -16.42 18.54
C THR A 150 -29.62 -17.81 18.19
N PRO A 151 -30.10 -18.89 18.83
CA PRO A 151 -29.64 -20.26 18.54
C PRO A 151 -29.72 -20.63 17.05
N PHE A 152 -30.74 -20.15 16.34
CA PHE A 152 -30.89 -20.32 14.90
C PHE A 152 -29.70 -19.75 14.11
N TRP A 153 -29.30 -18.51 14.40
CA TRP A 153 -28.16 -17.88 13.72
C TRP A 153 -26.83 -18.48 14.16
N GLN A 154 -26.69 -18.87 15.44
CA GLN A 154 -25.49 -19.57 15.92
C GLN A 154 -25.27 -20.87 15.13
N HIS A 155 -26.32 -21.66 14.91
CA HIS A 155 -26.26 -22.87 14.10
C HIS A 155 -25.89 -22.58 12.63
N ILE A 156 -26.45 -21.53 12.02
CA ILE A 156 -26.11 -21.14 10.63
C ILE A 156 -24.65 -20.71 10.50
N TYR A 157 -24.12 -19.99 11.48
CA TYR A 157 -22.75 -19.47 11.45
C TYR A 157 -21.71 -20.46 12.00
N GLU A 158 -22.13 -21.61 12.52
CA GLU A 158 -21.19 -22.63 13.01
C GLU A 158 -20.44 -23.27 11.84
N PRO A 159 -19.08 -23.31 11.86
CA PRO A 159 -18.31 -23.91 10.78
C PRO A 159 -18.62 -25.40 10.64
N THR A 160 -19.28 -25.79 9.55
CA THR A 160 -19.68 -27.17 9.27
C THR A 160 -18.89 -27.80 8.13
N GLY A 161 -18.61 -29.10 8.25
CA GLY A 161 -17.96 -29.91 7.23
C GLY A 161 -16.61 -29.35 6.77
N LYS A 162 -16.46 -29.15 5.46
CA LYS A 162 -15.22 -28.67 4.82
C LYS A 162 -14.74 -27.30 5.34
N PHE A 163 -15.63 -26.44 5.81
CA PHE A 163 -15.29 -25.09 6.24
C PHE A 163 -14.64 -25.04 7.62
N LYS A 164 -14.93 -26.02 8.49
CA LYS A 164 -14.24 -26.15 9.79
C LYS A 164 -12.73 -26.32 9.60
N LYS A 165 -12.33 -27.20 8.67
CA LYS A 165 -10.92 -27.41 8.33
C LYS A 165 -10.27 -26.17 7.72
N VAL A 166 -10.98 -25.42 6.90
CA VAL A 166 -10.49 -24.14 6.33
C VAL A 166 -10.29 -23.10 7.43
N MET A 167 -11.26 -22.94 8.34
CA MET A 167 -11.18 -22.03 9.47
C MET A 167 -10.00 -22.35 10.39
N GLU A 168 -9.77 -23.63 10.70
CA GLU A 168 -8.62 -24.10 11.47
C GLU A 168 -7.29 -23.86 10.75
N VAL A 169 -7.27 -23.85 9.42
CA VAL A 169 -6.08 -23.47 8.65
C VAL A 169 -5.88 -21.95 8.71
N THR A 170 -6.92 -21.13 8.60
CA THR A 170 -6.79 -19.66 8.60
C THR A 170 -6.27 -19.11 9.93
N THR A 171 -6.52 -19.78 11.06
CA THR A 171 -6.02 -19.38 12.38
C THR A 171 -4.59 -19.84 12.70
N LYS A 172 -3.97 -20.66 11.84
CA LYS A 172 -2.56 -21.08 12.04
C LYS A 172 -1.59 -19.92 11.84
N ASN A 173 -0.42 -20.03 12.44
CA ASN A 173 0.68 -19.10 12.16
C ASN A 173 1.13 -19.20 10.69
N ILE A 174 1.45 -18.06 10.11
CA ILE A 174 2.10 -17.89 8.81
C ILE A 174 3.55 -18.37 8.92
N THR A 175 3.95 -19.18 7.94
CA THR A 175 5.31 -19.70 7.84
C THR A 175 6.16 -18.89 6.86
N LEU A 176 7.48 -18.95 6.97
CA LEU A 176 8.39 -18.29 6.02
C LEU A 176 8.19 -18.80 4.58
N LYS A 177 7.96 -20.11 4.42
CA LYS A 177 7.70 -20.73 3.11
C LYS A 177 6.43 -20.16 2.48
N GLU A 178 5.37 -20.09 3.26
CA GLU A 178 4.09 -19.53 2.82
C GLU A 178 4.23 -18.06 2.43
N TRP A 179 4.88 -17.25 3.27
CA TRP A 179 5.17 -15.85 2.96
C TRP A 179 5.91 -15.68 1.64
N ASN A 180 6.99 -16.44 1.43
CA ASN A 180 7.80 -16.35 0.21
C ASN A 180 7.01 -16.74 -1.04
N ASN A 181 6.15 -17.76 -0.95
CA ASN A 181 5.27 -18.14 -2.04
C ASN A 181 4.27 -17.01 -2.37
N THR A 182 3.60 -16.48 -1.35
CA THR A 182 2.63 -15.38 -1.53
C THR A 182 3.28 -14.15 -2.13
N VAL A 183 4.46 -13.76 -1.64
CA VAL A 183 5.19 -12.57 -2.11
C VAL A 183 5.69 -12.72 -3.54
N LYS A 184 6.02 -13.95 -3.97
CA LYS A 184 6.41 -14.25 -5.35
C LYS A 184 5.25 -14.03 -6.34
N ASP A 185 4.03 -14.33 -5.93
CA ASP A 185 2.83 -14.25 -6.76
C ASP A 185 2.21 -12.84 -6.83
N LEU A 186 2.73 -11.88 -6.05
CA LEU A 186 2.23 -10.51 -6.05
C LEU A 186 2.50 -9.78 -7.37
N ASN A 187 1.49 -9.07 -7.88
CA ASN A 187 1.61 -8.27 -9.08
C ASN A 187 2.53 -7.04 -8.84
N LYS A 188 3.68 -7.04 -9.51
CA LYS A 188 4.71 -5.98 -9.42
C LYS A 188 4.25 -4.61 -9.95
N LYS A 189 3.13 -4.56 -10.69
CA LYS A 189 2.54 -3.34 -11.25
C LYS A 189 1.43 -2.75 -10.39
N SER A 190 1.08 -3.38 -9.26
CA SER A 190 0.05 -2.82 -8.37
C SER A 190 0.47 -1.48 -7.78
N ALA A 191 -0.51 -0.59 -7.63
CA ALA A 191 -0.32 0.70 -6.97
C ALA A 191 0.09 0.50 -5.50
N ALA A 192 0.99 1.36 -5.02
CA ALA A 192 1.32 1.43 -3.61
C ALA A 192 0.13 2.00 -2.81
N GLY A 193 -0.05 1.52 -1.58
CA GLY A 193 -0.96 2.16 -0.63
C GLY A 193 -0.40 3.49 -0.10
N LEU A 194 -1.07 4.08 0.89
CA LEU A 194 -0.67 5.36 1.52
C LEU A 194 0.78 5.40 2.02
N SER A 195 1.36 4.24 2.35
CA SER A 195 2.74 4.13 2.80
C SER A 195 3.78 4.33 1.69
N GLY A 196 3.41 4.35 0.41
CA GLY A 196 4.34 4.41 -0.72
C GLY A 196 5.16 3.12 -0.96
N ILE A 197 5.16 2.20 0.00
CA ILE A 197 5.77 0.86 -0.12
C ILE A 197 4.99 0.06 -1.17
N ASN A 198 5.64 -0.38 -2.24
CA ASN A 198 5.05 -1.27 -3.25
C ASN A 198 5.55 -2.72 -3.06
N TYR A 199 4.97 -3.67 -3.79
CA TYR A 199 5.36 -5.08 -3.68
C TYR A 199 6.80 -5.38 -4.16
N LYS A 200 7.39 -4.52 -5.01
CA LYS A 200 8.80 -4.68 -5.40
C LYS A 200 9.72 -4.47 -4.20
N ILE A 201 9.40 -3.50 -3.33
CA ILE A 201 10.14 -3.25 -2.10
C ILE A 201 10.00 -4.44 -1.15
N ILE A 202 8.79 -5.00 -0.98
CA ILE A 202 8.59 -6.20 -0.13
C ILE A 202 9.43 -7.39 -0.62
N GLN A 203 9.52 -7.62 -1.93
CA GLN A 203 10.32 -8.70 -2.51
C GLN A 203 11.83 -8.57 -2.27
N GLN A 204 12.31 -7.35 -2.01
CA GLN A 204 13.72 -7.05 -1.79
C GLN A 204 14.08 -6.93 -0.31
N LEU A 205 13.14 -7.17 0.61
CA LEU A 205 13.42 -7.10 2.03
C LEU A 205 14.40 -8.20 2.44
N PRO A 206 15.42 -7.86 3.28
CA PRO A 206 16.25 -8.86 3.95
C PRO A 206 15.39 -9.84 4.75
N GLU A 207 15.85 -11.09 4.83
CA GLU A 207 15.13 -12.17 5.53
C GLU A 207 14.86 -11.81 7.00
N GLU A 208 15.76 -11.10 7.67
CA GLU A 208 15.56 -10.68 9.05
C GLU A 208 14.34 -9.76 9.22
N LEU A 209 14.10 -8.86 8.26
CA LEU A 209 12.91 -8.00 8.26
C LEU A 209 11.64 -8.78 7.89
N VAL A 210 11.75 -9.73 6.96
CA VAL A 210 10.64 -10.64 6.63
C VAL A 210 10.20 -11.44 7.85
N LEU A 211 11.14 -12.00 8.61
CA LEU A 211 10.84 -12.74 9.83
C LEU A 211 10.17 -11.85 10.89
N LEU A 212 10.58 -10.59 11.01
CA LEU A 212 9.93 -9.62 11.89
C LEU A 212 8.46 -9.37 11.47
N LEU A 213 8.21 -9.19 10.17
CA LEU A 213 6.86 -9.00 9.62
C LEU A 213 5.97 -10.22 9.85
N ILE A 214 6.51 -11.44 9.67
CA ILE A 214 5.79 -12.69 9.93
C ILE A 214 5.43 -12.81 11.41
N ARG A 215 6.38 -12.53 12.32
CA ARG A 215 6.11 -12.52 13.77
C ARG A 215 5.00 -11.53 14.13
N PHE A 216 5.04 -10.34 13.55
CA PHE A 216 4.02 -9.32 13.75
C PHE A 216 2.65 -9.78 13.23
N GLY A 217 2.58 -10.33 12.01
CA GLY A 217 1.34 -10.87 11.45
C GLY A 217 0.76 -12.00 12.29
N ASN A 218 1.61 -12.92 12.77
CA ASN A 218 1.19 -14.02 13.64
C ASN A 218 0.67 -13.52 14.99
N LEU A 219 1.26 -12.47 15.55
CA LEU A 219 0.74 -11.83 16.77
C LEU A 219 -0.68 -11.27 16.53
N THR A 220 -0.92 -10.64 15.38
CA THR A 220 -2.26 -10.16 15.00
C THR A 220 -3.26 -11.30 14.85
N ILE A 221 -2.88 -12.44 14.27
CA ILE A 221 -3.75 -13.63 14.15
C ILE A 221 -4.09 -14.18 15.53
N GLN A 222 -3.11 -14.33 16.41
CA GLN A 222 -3.30 -14.91 17.75
C GLN A 222 -4.13 -14.02 18.68
N THR A 223 -3.90 -12.70 18.62
CA THR A 223 -4.55 -11.74 19.52
C THR A 223 -5.87 -11.20 18.96
N GLY A 224 -6.11 -11.34 17.66
CA GLY A 224 -7.20 -10.65 16.94
C GLY A 224 -7.03 -9.12 16.88
N LEU A 225 -5.89 -8.59 17.32
CA LEU A 225 -5.63 -7.15 17.37
C LEU A 225 -4.93 -6.68 16.10
N VAL A 226 -5.64 -5.88 15.32
CA VAL A 226 -5.13 -5.26 14.09
C VAL A 226 -4.79 -3.79 14.35
N PRO A 227 -3.60 -3.31 13.94
CA PRO A 227 -3.22 -1.90 14.07
C PRO A 227 -4.25 -0.96 13.46
N MET A 228 -4.49 0.19 14.11
CA MET A 228 -5.46 1.17 13.61
C MET A 228 -5.09 1.67 12.21
N ALA A 229 -3.79 1.86 11.93
CA ALA A 229 -3.30 2.27 10.62
C ALA A 229 -3.75 1.31 9.50
N TRP A 230 -3.89 0.01 9.76
CA TRP A 230 -4.33 -0.98 8.77
C TRP A 230 -5.83 -0.94 8.49
N LYS A 231 -6.60 -0.24 9.33
CA LYS A 231 -8.02 0.03 9.14
C LYS A 231 -8.26 1.30 8.33
N THR A 232 -7.21 2.09 8.07
CA THR A 232 -7.25 3.25 7.19
C THR A 232 -6.91 2.83 5.76
N SER A 233 -7.72 3.27 4.80
CA SER A 233 -7.51 3.01 3.38
C SER A 233 -7.99 4.20 2.55
N VAL A 234 -7.42 4.36 1.36
CA VAL A 234 -7.95 5.30 0.36
C VAL A 234 -9.04 4.58 -0.41
N ILE A 235 -10.18 5.26 -0.54
CA ILE A 235 -11.29 4.85 -1.38
C ILE A 235 -11.07 5.49 -2.75
N LEU A 236 -10.85 4.66 -3.76
CA LEU A 236 -10.78 5.10 -5.15
C LEU A 236 -12.02 4.58 -5.87
N PRO A 237 -12.94 5.47 -6.29
CA PRO A 237 -14.02 5.07 -7.16
C PRO A 237 -13.47 4.63 -8.52
N ILE A 238 -14.05 3.58 -9.09
CA ILE A 238 -13.75 3.09 -10.43
C ILE A 238 -15.05 3.13 -11.24
N PRO A 239 -15.03 3.67 -12.48
CA PRO A 239 -16.21 3.65 -13.34
C PRO A 239 -16.45 2.20 -13.76
N SER A 240 -17.60 1.64 -13.40
CA SER A 240 -18.02 0.35 -13.95
C SER A 240 -18.41 0.54 -15.42
N PRO A 241 -18.04 -0.38 -16.33
CA PRO A 241 -18.42 -0.27 -17.74
C PRO A 241 -19.95 -0.22 -17.88
N PRO A 242 -20.51 0.65 -18.74
CA PRO A 242 -21.94 0.75 -18.93
C PRO A 242 -22.46 -0.53 -19.59
N THR A 243 -23.00 -1.44 -18.80
CA THR A 243 -23.81 -2.55 -19.31
C THR A 243 -25.28 -2.09 -19.31
N LEU A 244 -25.97 -2.31 -20.43
CA LEU A 244 -27.37 -1.96 -20.61
C LEU A 244 -28.20 -2.59 -19.48
N ASN A 245 -28.93 -1.75 -18.74
CA ASN A 245 -29.95 -2.08 -17.74
C ASN A 245 -29.49 -2.42 -16.31
N THR A 246 -28.65 -1.56 -15.71
CA THR A 246 -28.66 -1.44 -14.24
C THR A 246 -28.80 0.03 -13.86
N THR A 247 -29.78 0.36 -13.02
CA THR A 247 -29.93 1.67 -12.37
C THR A 247 -28.57 2.19 -11.89
N PHE A 248 -28.20 3.40 -12.31
CA PHE A 248 -26.97 4.09 -11.93
C PHE A 248 -26.66 3.91 -10.44
N GLY A 249 -25.78 2.97 -10.16
CA GLY A 249 -25.45 2.52 -8.82
C GLY A 249 -24.30 1.55 -8.96
N ILE A 250 -23.27 1.79 -8.15
CA ILE A 250 -22.04 1.01 -8.03
C ILE A 250 -20.92 1.52 -8.96
N LEU A 251 -20.29 2.59 -8.49
CA LEU A 251 -18.84 2.71 -8.60
C LEU A 251 -18.25 1.47 -7.93
N ASP A 252 -17.43 0.71 -8.64
CA ASP A 252 -16.62 -0.32 -7.98
C ASP A 252 -15.56 0.40 -7.13
N LEU A 253 -15.50 0.08 -5.84
CA LEU A 253 -14.59 0.75 -4.92
C LEU A 253 -13.35 -0.12 -4.73
N LEU A 254 -12.20 0.41 -5.16
CA LEU A 254 -10.94 -0.21 -4.83
C LEU A 254 -10.41 0.40 -3.54
N LEU A 255 -10.44 -0.42 -2.49
CA LEU A 255 -9.74 -0.12 -1.27
C LEU A 255 -8.25 -0.39 -1.52
N CYS A 256 -7.41 0.63 -1.36
CA CYS A 256 -5.96 0.45 -1.39
C CYS A 256 -5.47 0.24 0.03
N TRP A 257 -5.11 -1.02 0.34
CA TRP A 257 -4.74 -1.46 1.69
C TRP A 257 -3.28 -1.12 1.94
N ILE A 258 -2.91 -1.00 3.22
CA ILE A 258 -1.49 -1.03 3.59
C ILE A 258 -0.88 -2.31 3.02
N VAL A 259 0.26 -2.16 2.36
CA VAL A 259 0.90 -3.18 1.51
C VAL A 259 1.30 -4.45 2.26
N PHE A 260 1.40 -4.39 3.59
CA PHE A 260 1.58 -5.55 4.46
C PHE A 260 0.34 -6.41 4.66
N ARG A 261 -0.86 -5.91 4.33
CA ARG A 261 -2.13 -6.61 4.61
C ARG A 261 -2.41 -7.73 3.60
N LYS A 262 -2.11 -7.54 2.31
CA LYS A 262 -2.33 -8.58 1.29
C LYS A 262 -1.46 -9.83 1.47
N PRO A 263 -0.15 -9.73 1.76
CA PRO A 263 0.69 -10.90 2.03
C PRO A 263 0.26 -11.70 3.27
N LEU A 264 -0.51 -11.09 4.17
CA LEU A 264 -1.02 -11.70 5.40
C LEU A 264 -2.46 -12.23 5.27
N GLN A 265 -3.10 -12.05 4.11
CA GLN A 265 -4.43 -12.61 3.82
C GLN A 265 -4.25 -14.02 3.24
N ARG A 266 -4.88 -15.00 3.90
CA ARG A 266 -5.03 -16.40 3.42
C ARG A 266 -6.34 -16.56 2.67
#